data_AF-A0A133ZVE0-F1
#
_entry.id   AF-A0A133ZVE0-F1
#
_cell.length_a   1.000
_cell.length_b   1.000
_cell.length_c   1.000
_cell.angle_alpha   90.00
_cell.angle_beta   90.00
_cell.angle_gamma   90.00
#
_symmetry.space_group_name_H-M   'P 1'
#
loop_
_entity.id
_entity.type
_entity.pdbx_description
1 polymer ?
#
loop_
_entity_poly.entity_id
_entity_poly.type
_entity_poly.pdbx_seq_one_letter_code
_entity_poly.pdbx_strand_id
1 'polypeptide(L)' 'MKIFLSWSGEPSKSIAEKFKNWLPNVLQYVEPYFSQQDIELGER' A
#
# COMPACT_ATOMS: atom_id res chain seq x y z
N MET A 1 10.58 -7.70 -0.64
CA MET A 1 10.02 -7.45 -2.00
C MET A 1 9.01 -6.32 -1.88
N LYS A 2 9.24 -5.20 -2.57
CA LYS A 2 8.34 -4.04 -2.50
C LYS A 2 7.10 -4.28 -3.36
N ILE A 3 5.92 -4.11 -2.79
CA ILE A 3 4.63 -4.31 -3.48
C ILE A 3 3.87 -2.99 -3.46
N PHE A 4 3.63 -2.41 -4.63
CA PHE A 4 2.80 -1.23 -4.75
C PHE A 4 1.32 -1.61 -4.74
N LEU A 5 0.56 -1.05 -3.79
CA LEU A 5 -0.89 -1.24 -3.72
C LEU A 5 -1.57 -0.03 -4.39
N SER A 6 -2.07 -0.23 -5.61
CA SER A 6 -2.86 0.78 -6.32
C SER A 6 -4.36 0.56 -6.11
N TRP A 7 -5.13 1.65 -6.17
CA TRP A 7 -6.59 1.62 -6.07
C TRP A 7 -7.20 2.74 -6.90
N SER A 8 -8.51 2.64 -7.12
CA SER A 8 -9.30 3.68 -7.77
C SER A 8 -10.65 3.80 -7.06
N GLY A 9 -10.84 4.95 -6.39
CA GLY A 9 -12.01 5.21 -5.54
C GLY A 9 -11.94 4.61 -4.14
N GLU A 10 -12.86 5.04 -3.29
CA GLU A 10 -12.85 4.74 -1.85
C GLU A 10 -13.02 3.25 -1.50
N PRO A 11 -13.88 2.47 -2.21
CA PRO A 11 -14.06 1.05 -1.87
C PRO A 11 -12.78 0.24 -2.05
N SER A 12 -12.03 0.50 -3.13
CA SER A 12 -10.79 -0.22 -3.42
C SER A 12 -9.63 0.29 -2.54
N LYS A 13 -9.66 1.55 -2.10
CA LYS A 13 -8.73 2.09 -1.09
C LYS A 13 -8.81 1.33 0.23
N SER A 14 -10.02 1.14 0.76
CA SER A 14 -10.24 0.41 2.02
C SER A 14 -9.70 -1.03 1.97
N ILE A 15 -9.80 -1.66 0.79
CA ILE A 15 -9.22 -2.98 0.56
C ILE A 15 -7.69 -2.91 0.57
N ALA A 16 -7.09 -1.97 -0.16
CA ALA A 16 -5.64 -1.79 -0.19
C ALA A 16 -5.04 -1.57 1.22
N GLU A 17 -5.71 -0.80 2.07
CA GLU A 17 -5.30 -0.59 3.47
C GLU A 17 -5.29 -1.89 4.29
N LYS A 18 -6.31 -2.75 4.12
CA LYS A 18 -6.35 -4.07 4.76
C LYS A 18 -5.23 -4.97 4.25
N PHE A 19 -4.95 -4.94 2.95
CA PHE A 19 -3.86 -5.72 2.36
C PHE A 19 -2.48 -5.26 2.83
N LYS A 20 -2.26 -3.95 3.08
CA LYS A 20 -1.00 -3.43 3.65
C LYS A 20 -0.67 -4.11 4.99
N ASN A 21 -1.69 -4.37 5.81
CA ASN A 21 -1.52 -5.03 7.10
C ASN A 21 -1.51 -6.57 6.98
N TRP A 22 -2.32 -7.15 6.10
CA TRP A 22 -2.46 -8.60 6.00
C TRP A 22 -1.31 -9.28 5.25
N LEU A 23 -0.81 -8.68 4.17
CA LEU A 23 0.24 -9.27 3.32
C LEU A 23 1.52 -9.66 4.08
N PRO A 24 2.08 -8.82 4.98
CA PRO A 24 3.27 -9.19 5.75
C PRO A 24 3.04 -10.36 6.70
N ASN A 25 1.80 -10.60 7.14
CA ASN A 25 1.48 -11.71 8.04
C ASN A 25 1.49 -13.08 7.32
N VAL A 26 1.20 -13.09 6.01
CA VAL A 26 1.17 -14.33 5.20
C VAL A 26 2.46 -14.49 4.39
N LEU A 27 3.05 -13.39 3.95
CA LEU A 27 4.26 -13.33 3.15
C LEU A 27 5.26 -12.38 3.82
N GLN A 28 6.00 -12.88 4.82
CA GLN A 28 6.85 -12.09 5.71
C GLN A 28 7.94 -11.26 5.01
N TYR A 29 8.31 -11.63 3.78
CA TYR A 29 9.35 -10.95 3.00
C TYR A 29 8.81 -9.81 2.11
N VAL A 30 7.51 -9.48 2.18
CA VAL A 30 6.91 -8.41 1.36
C VAL A 30 6.80 -7.10 2.14
N GLU A 31 6.96 -6.01 1.42
CA GLU A 31 6.89 -4.64 1.93
C GLU A 31 5.83 -3.89 1.11
N PRO A 32 4.55 -3.93 1.52
CA PRO A 32 3.48 -3.23 0.81
C PRO A 32 3.54 -1.72 1.09
N TYR A 33 3.41 -0.90 0.05
CA TYR A 33 3.46 0.57 0.16
C TYR A 33 2.46 1.25 -0.80
N PHE A 34 2.11 2.50 -0.50
CA PHE A 34 1.27 3.31 -1.37
C PHE A 34 1.56 4.83 -1.32
N SER A 35 1.14 5.53 -2.36
CA SER A 35 1.54 6.92 -2.65
C SER A 35 0.97 7.99 -1.72
N GLN A 36 -0.12 7.75 -1.01
CA GLN A 36 -0.75 8.77 -0.14
C GLN A 36 -0.06 8.97 1.22
N GLN A 37 0.74 8.01 1.70
CA GLN A 37 1.47 8.12 2.97
C GLN A 37 2.98 7.92 2.82
N ASP A 38 3.43 7.17 1.82
CA ASP A 38 4.83 6.72 1.76
C ASP A 38 5.66 7.44 0.66
N ILE A 39 5.04 8.32 -0.13
CA ILE A 39 5.73 9.17 -1.10
C ILE A 39 5.59 10.60 -0.61
N GLU A 40 6.66 11.17 -0.06
CA GLU A 40 6.76 12.63 0.10
C GLU A 40 6.43 13.24 -1.26
N LEU A 41 5.30 13.97 -1.33
CA LEU A 41 4.96 14.76 -2.50
C LEU A 41 6.15 15.68 -2.72
N GLY A 42 6.96 15.38 -3.74
CA GLY A 42 8.11 16.20 -4.08
C GLY A 42 7.66 17.65 -4.18
N GLU A 43 8.22 18.51 -3.33
CA GLU A 43 8.18 19.94 -3.57
C GLU A 43 8.79 20.16 -4.96
N ARG A 44 8.02 20.84 -5.81
CA ARG A 44 8.41 21.18 -7.18
C ARG A 44 9.67 22.04 -7.21
#